data_AF-A0A9D7KQ04-F1
#
_entry.id   AF-A0A9D7KQ04-F1
#
_cell.length_a   1.000
_cell.length_b   1.000
_cell.length_c   1.000
_cell.angle_alpha   90.00
_cell.angle_beta   90.00
_cell.angle_gamma   90.00
#
_symmetry.space_group_name_H-M   'P 1'
#
loop_
_entity.id
_entity.type
_entity.pdbx_description
1 polymer ?
#
loop_
_entity_poly.entity_id
_entity_poly.type
_entity_poly.pdbx_seq_one_letter_code
_entity_poly.pdbx_strand_id
1 'polypeptide(L)'
;MQVLPYHIGIAKHFHTEEKDLFLPVKGLEKNKKVPATGVVNGLKTRQTIVPGKSDEKNTIRIPIYQGDYNAEGTNPVLNNFIYEVSISGENLPKLLPEGSDVNITIKVDRSQIMQFTAEFPTIEHTEELKIEIKQTEPPSEELLNKEILKAKRTAQTVNADDVSEKLEALEEQLENEKGSADGKMKILDGLRKELLKLDGAEKSAQYPQVEEELKEAFFELEDLIEKIKNNGADENLNMKQLETHLTEFRKRVEHTIKDKNIKEAKDLIREIGQLDFELRNAVTGNAMDVQYLRHINEEFSTYHWKDANKARQLLNQGLQMATNGNTSGIRNVLIQIIGLMPDNEKPKETLG
;
A
#
# COMPACT_ATOMS: atom_id res chain seq x y z
N MET A 1 16.66 -31.92 20.54
CA MET A 1 16.09 -31.69 19.20
C MET A 1 15.96 -30.19 19.04
N GLN A 2 16.63 -29.58 18.06
CA GLN A 2 16.68 -28.13 17.94
C GLN A 2 15.43 -27.60 17.22
N VAL A 3 14.90 -26.49 17.71
CA VAL A 3 13.71 -25.82 17.17
C VAL A 3 13.99 -24.34 16.96
N LEU A 4 13.19 -23.68 16.13
CA LEU A 4 13.25 -22.22 15.97
C LEU A 4 12.75 -21.52 17.25
N PRO A 5 13.53 -20.59 17.85
CA PRO A 5 13.12 -19.88 19.06
C PRO A 5 12.04 -18.82 18.80
N TYR A 6 11.96 -18.30 17.58
CA TYR A 6 11.04 -17.26 17.12
C TYR A 6 10.52 -17.58 15.72
N HIS A 7 9.42 -16.95 15.30
CA HIS A 7 9.02 -16.92 13.90
C HIS A 7 10.07 -16.17 13.10
N ILE A 8 10.42 -16.65 11.91
CA ILE A 8 11.21 -15.89 10.94
C ILE A 8 10.25 -15.27 9.94
N GLY A 9 10.36 -13.98 9.72
CA GLY A 9 9.51 -13.22 8.81
C GLY A 9 10.26 -12.11 8.09
N ILE A 10 9.57 -11.47 7.17
CA ILE A 10 10.08 -10.34 6.40
C ILE A 10 9.24 -9.10 6.66
N ALA A 11 9.82 -7.90 6.49
CA ALA A 11 8.99 -6.71 6.33
C ALA A 11 8.35 -6.73 4.94
N LYS A 12 7.02 -6.60 4.91
CA LYS A 12 6.26 -6.45 3.68
C LYS A 12 5.45 -5.16 3.76
N HIS A 13 5.43 -4.40 2.67
CA HIS A 13 4.51 -3.29 2.53
C HIS A 13 3.09 -3.81 2.34
N PHE A 14 2.18 -3.45 3.23
CA PHE A 14 0.77 -3.73 3.07
C PHE A 14 0.07 -2.46 2.60
N HIS A 15 -0.44 -2.49 1.36
CA HIS A 15 -1.17 -1.38 0.75
C HIS A 15 -2.47 -1.03 1.51
N THR A 16 -3.01 -1.97 2.29
CA THR A 16 -4.19 -1.77 3.13
C THR A 16 -3.90 -0.82 4.28
N GLU A 17 -2.78 -1.02 4.98
CA GLU A 17 -2.35 -0.23 6.12
C GLU A 17 -1.41 0.92 5.75
N GLU A 18 -1.01 1.03 4.48
CA GLU A 18 0.00 1.96 3.94
C GLU A 18 1.31 1.95 4.74
N LYS A 19 1.64 0.80 5.31
CA LYS A 19 2.77 0.60 6.23
C LYS A 19 3.48 -0.71 5.94
N ASP A 20 4.75 -0.76 6.31
CA ASP A 20 5.51 -1.99 6.33
C ASP A 20 5.18 -2.74 7.62
N LEU A 21 4.70 -3.99 7.51
CA LEU A 21 4.33 -4.84 8.63
C LEU A 21 5.12 -6.16 8.57
N PHE A 22 5.30 -6.78 9.73
CA PHE A 22 5.97 -8.07 9.84
C PHE A 22 5.07 -9.18 9.30
N LEU A 23 5.55 -9.87 8.27
CA LEU A 23 4.91 -11.05 7.69
C LEU A 23 5.71 -12.30 8.08
N PRO A 24 5.18 -13.19 8.94
CA PRO A 24 5.83 -14.46 9.22
C PRO A 24 5.90 -15.31 7.95
N VAL A 25 7.06 -15.93 7.72
CA VAL A 25 7.24 -16.84 6.59
C VAL A 25 6.62 -18.18 6.96
N LYS A 26 5.55 -18.56 6.24
CA LYS A 26 4.89 -19.86 6.41
C LYS A 26 5.91 -20.97 6.20
N GLY A 27 6.06 -21.84 7.18
CA GLY A 27 7.14 -22.84 7.19
C GLY A 27 8.24 -22.60 8.22
N LEU A 28 8.34 -21.39 8.77
CA LEU A 28 9.36 -20.99 9.75
C LEU A 28 8.75 -20.43 11.03
N GLU A 29 7.73 -21.11 11.54
CA GLU A 29 7.06 -20.74 12.78
C GLU A 29 7.91 -21.04 14.03
N LYS A 30 7.67 -20.30 15.11
CA LYS A 30 8.27 -20.59 16.42
C LYS A 30 8.00 -22.04 16.83
N ASN A 31 8.99 -22.67 17.46
CA ASN A 31 8.99 -24.09 17.87
C ASN A 31 9.01 -25.12 16.74
N LYS A 32 9.18 -24.71 15.48
CA LYS A 32 9.35 -25.64 14.36
C LYS A 32 10.72 -26.32 14.40
N LYS A 33 10.75 -27.62 14.13
CA LYS A 33 11.97 -28.44 14.13
C LYS A 33 12.86 -28.07 12.94
N VAL A 34 14.17 -27.94 13.17
CA VAL A 34 15.15 -27.72 12.09
C VAL A 34 15.75 -29.04 11.58
N PRO A 35 16.01 -29.19 10.26
CA PRO A 35 15.91 -28.16 9.23
C PRO A 35 14.47 -27.80 8.86
N ALA A 36 14.23 -26.52 8.61
CA ALA A 36 12.92 -25.98 8.25
C ALA A 36 13.02 -25.19 6.93
N THR A 37 11.93 -25.15 6.19
CA THR A 37 11.82 -24.39 4.94
C THR A 37 10.52 -23.63 4.95
N GLY A 38 10.61 -22.34 4.65
CA GLY A 38 9.44 -21.51 4.46
C GLY A 38 9.48 -20.76 3.15
N VAL A 39 8.28 -20.43 2.67
CA VAL A 39 8.06 -19.88 1.33
C VAL A 39 7.06 -18.74 1.41
N VAL A 40 7.36 -17.64 0.71
CA VAL A 40 6.45 -16.51 0.49
C VAL A 40 6.39 -16.23 -1.00
N ASN A 41 5.21 -16.38 -1.60
CA ASN A 41 4.98 -16.17 -3.02
C ASN A 41 4.11 -14.94 -3.27
N GLY A 42 4.13 -14.43 -4.51
CA GLY A 42 3.26 -13.34 -4.95
C GLY A 42 3.61 -11.98 -4.33
N LEU A 43 4.87 -11.78 -3.93
CA LEU A 43 5.37 -10.45 -3.60
C LEU A 43 5.61 -9.68 -4.90
N LYS A 44 5.48 -8.36 -4.84
CA LYS A 44 5.60 -7.47 -6.00
C LYS A 44 6.71 -6.46 -5.77
N THR A 45 7.52 -6.19 -6.80
CA THR A 45 8.50 -5.11 -6.77
C THR A 45 7.79 -3.75 -6.70
N ARG A 46 8.35 -2.82 -5.93
CA ARG A 46 7.79 -1.47 -5.71
C ARG A 46 8.35 -0.40 -6.65
N GLN A 47 9.34 -0.78 -7.45
CA GLN A 47 10.02 0.11 -8.38
C GLN A 47 10.71 -0.71 -9.46
N THR A 48 11.00 -0.05 -10.58
CA THR A 48 11.79 -0.63 -11.66
C THR A 48 13.27 -0.69 -11.25
N ILE A 49 13.92 -1.85 -11.46
CA ILE A 49 15.35 -2.05 -11.23
C ILE A 49 16.06 -2.22 -12.57
N VAL A 50 17.02 -1.33 -12.83
CA VAL A 50 17.82 -1.27 -14.06
C VAL A 50 19.10 -2.08 -13.90
N PRO A 51 19.44 -2.98 -14.84
CA PRO A 51 20.64 -3.79 -14.75
C PRO A 51 21.91 -2.93 -14.82
N GLY A 52 22.94 -3.31 -14.09
CA GLY A 52 24.26 -2.66 -14.10
C GLY A 52 24.36 -1.34 -13.33
N LYS A 53 23.38 -1.01 -12.47
CA LYS A 53 23.42 0.17 -11.59
C LYS A 53 23.38 -0.23 -10.10
N SER A 54 24.28 0.35 -9.30
CA SER A 54 24.40 0.13 -7.84
C SER A 54 23.74 1.21 -6.97
N ASP A 55 23.07 2.20 -7.57
CA ASP A 55 22.43 3.27 -6.81
C ASP A 55 21.44 2.72 -5.76
N GLU A 56 21.32 3.39 -4.60
CA GLU A 56 20.42 2.95 -3.53
C GLU A 56 18.95 2.88 -3.98
N LYS A 57 18.55 3.77 -4.90
CA LYS A 57 17.22 3.79 -5.52
C LYS A 57 17.02 2.65 -6.53
N ASN A 58 18.09 1.95 -6.89
CA ASN A 58 18.10 0.83 -7.83
C ASN A 58 18.41 -0.50 -7.13
N THR A 59 17.88 -0.64 -5.91
CA THR A 59 18.14 -1.78 -5.04
C THR A 59 16.83 -2.26 -4.41
N ILE A 60 16.64 -3.59 -4.39
CA ILE A 60 15.56 -4.23 -3.63
C ILE A 60 16.10 -4.53 -2.25
N ARG A 61 15.37 -4.11 -1.21
CA ARG A 61 15.69 -4.37 0.19
C ARG A 61 14.62 -5.26 0.79
N ILE A 62 15.04 -6.37 1.40
CA ILE A 62 14.16 -7.34 2.06
C ILE A 62 14.70 -7.54 3.49
N PRO A 63 14.22 -6.74 4.44
CA PRO A 63 14.57 -6.90 5.85
C PRO A 63 13.94 -8.17 6.43
N ILE A 64 14.76 -8.99 7.08
CA ILE A 64 14.37 -10.24 7.75
C ILE A 64 14.40 -10.01 9.26
N TYR A 65 13.34 -10.42 9.94
CA TYR A 65 13.21 -10.30 11.39
C TYR A 65 12.81 -11.63 12.05
N GLN A 66 13.05 -11.70 13.35
CA GLN A 66 12.51 -12.68 14.26
C GLN A 66 11.41 -12.06 15.12
N GLY A 67 10.25 -12.70 15.15
CA GLY A 67 9.07 -12.24 15.91
C GLY A 67 8.50 -13.36 16.79
N ASP A 68 7.85 -13.00 17.90
CA ASP A 68 7.10 -13.97 18.72
C ASP A 68 5.72 -14.28 18.10
N TYR A 69 4.89 -15.09 18.77
CA TYR A 69 3.57 -15.54 18.30
C TYR A 69 2.63 -14.39 17.90
N ASN A 70 2.79 -13.20 18.49
CA ASN A 70 1.95 -12.03 18.22
C ASN A 70 2.61 -11.01 17.28
N ALA A 71 3.70 -11.38 16.60
CA ALA A 71 4.44 -10.46 15.75
C ALA A 71 3.79 -10.21 14.38
N GLU A 72 2.95 -11.11 13.89
CA GLU A 72 2.28 -10.95 12.59
C GLU A 72 1.47 -9.66 12.54
N GLY A 73 1.65 -8.86 11.49
CA GLY A 73 0.97 -7.58 11.33
C GLY A 73 1.47 -6.46 12.23
N THR A 74 2.50 -6.68 13.05
CA THR A 74 3.12 -5.62 13.85
C THR A 74 4.16 -4.83 13.05
N ASN A 75 4.52 -3.64 13.54
CA ASN A 75 5.62 -2.87 12.96
C ASN A 75 6.94 -3.67 13.02
N PRO A 76 7.64 -3.92 11.89
CA PRO A 76 8.86 -4.71 11.83
C PRO A 76 9.98 -4.16 12.73
N VAL A 77 10.02 -2.85 12.97
CA VAL A 77 11.00 -2.19 13.84
C VAL A 77 10.93 -2.69 15.29
N LEU A 78 9.77 -3.19 15.70
CA LEU A 78 9.59 -3.79 17.01
C LEU A 78 10.11 -5.22 17.07
N ASN A 79 10.37 -5.86 15.93
CA ASN A 79 10.83 -7.24 15.84
C ASN A 79 12.37 -7.31 15.81
N ASN A 80 12.90 -8.50 16.07
CA ASN A 80 14.33 -8.71 16.18
C ASN A 80 14.96 -8.74 14.79
N PHE A 81 15.63 -7.67 14.39
CA PHE A 81 16.28 -7.62 13.08
C PHE A 81 17.40 -8.66 12.97
N ILE A 82 17.37 -9.46 11.90
CA ILE A 82 18.41 -10.45 11.62
C ILE A 82 19.39 -9.88 10.57
N TYR A 83 18.84 -9.53 9.41
CA TYR A 83 19.61 -9.16 8.23
C TYR A 83 18.71 -8.44 7.22
N GLU A 84 19.28 -7.51 6.46
CA GLU A 84 18.61 -6.91 5.30
C GLU A 84 19.24 -7.48 4.04
N VAL A 85 18.46 -8.27 3.30
CA VAL A 85 18.88 -8.73 1.98
C VAL A 85 18.80 -7.55 1.02
N SER A 86 19.94 -7.23 0.40
CA SER A 86 20.06 -6.17 -0.59
C SER A 86 20.41 -6.79 -1.94
N ILE A 87 19.52 -6.61 -2.93
CA ILE A 87 19.69 -7.08 -4.30
C ILE A 87 19.76 -5.84 -5.19
N SER A 88 20.97 -5.47 -5.61
CA SER A 88 21.19 -4.32 -6.49
C SER A 88 20.94 -4.69 -7.95
N GLY A 89 20.71 -3.69 -8.80
CA GLY A 89 20.62 -3.91 -10.24
C GLY A 89 21.91 -4.42 -10.88
N GLU A 90 23.07 -4.30 -10.24
CA GLU A 90 24.31 -4.94 -10.74
C GLU A 90 24.21 -6.47 -10.77
N ASN A 91 23.43 -7.04 -9.86
CA ASN A 91 23.24 -8.48 -9.75
C ASN A 91 22.15 -9.00 -10.72
N LEU A 92 21.39 -8.11 -11.36
CA LEU A 92 20.29 -8.49 -12.24
C LEU A 92 20.73 -8.58 -13.71
N PRO A 93 20.38 -9.67 -14.43
CA PRO A 93 20.75 -9.84 -15.83
C PRO A 93 19.94 -8.96 -16.79
N LYS A 94 18.76 -8.48 -16.37
CA LYS A 94 17.79 -7.76 -17.21
C LYS A 94 17.06 -6.69 -16.40
N LEU A 95 16.43 -5.75 -17.11
CA LEU A 95 15.47 -4.79 -16.54
C LEU A 95 14.35 -5.55 -15.83
N LEU A 96 14.13 -5.23 -14.56
CA LEU A 96 13.04 -5.75 -13.75
C LEU A 96 12.01 -4.64 -13.54
N PRO A 97 10.87 -4.65 -14.25
CA PRO A 97 9.84 -3.64 -14.11
C PRO A 97 9.25 -3.58 -12.70
N GLU A 98 8.70 -2.43 -12.33
CA GLU A 98 7.80 -2.30 -11.18
C GLU A 98 6.61 -3.28 -11.28
N GLY A 99 6.15 -3.82 -10.15
CA GLY A 99 5.07 -4.80 -10.11
C GLY A 99 5.45 -6.20 -10.58
N SER A 100 6.74 -6.49 -10.77
CA SER A 100 7.24 -7.83 -11.09
C SER A 100 7.12 -8.76 -9.88
N ASP A 101 6.86 -10.05 -10.15
CA ASP A 101 6.76 -11.06 -9.09
C ASP A 101 8.11 -11.40 -8.47
N VAL A 102 8.11 -11.59 -7.15
CA VAL A 102 9.24 -12.08 -6.36
C VAL A 102 8.74 -13.22 -5.47
N ASN A 103 9.38 -14.39 -5.58
CA ASN A 103 9.12 -15.52 -4.69
C ASN A 103 10.33 -15.71 -3.78
N ILE A 104 10.09 -15.80 -2.48
CA ILE A 104 11.13 -15.92 -1.47
C ILE A 104 11.04 -17.30 -0.84
N THR A 105 12.17 -18.02 -0.82
CA THR A 105 12.35 -19.25 -0.07
C THR A 105 13.43 -19.06 0.97
N ILE A 106 13.15 -19.43 2.22
CA ILE A 106 14.10 -19.35 3.33
C ILE A 106 14.25 -20.76 3.91
N LYS A 107 15.47 -21.29 3.89
CA LYS A 107 15.83 -22.56 4.51
C LYS A 107 16.71 -22.32 5.73
N VAL A 108 16.39 -22.96 6.85
CA VAL A 108 17.20 -22.91 8.07
C VAL A 108 17.70 -24.30 8.38
N ASP A 109 19.02 -24.46 8.47
CA ASP A 109 19.65 -25.73 8.79
C ASP A 109 19.86 -25.94 10.30
N ARG A 110 20.50 -27.06 10.68
CA ARG A 110 20.83 -27.35 12.09
C ARG A 110 21.98 -26.50 12.63
N SER A 111 22.78 -25.90 11.75
CA SER A 111 23.90 -25.03 12.10
C SER A 111 23.45 -23.58 12.34
N GLN A 112 22.14 -23.30 12.27
CA GLN A 112 21.57 -21.95 12.31
C GLN A 112 22.02 -21.04 11.16
N ILE A 113 22.44 -21.64 10.03
CA ILE A 113 22.70 -20.90 8.81
C ILE A 113 21.40 -20.85 8.01
N MET A 114 21.04 -19.64 7.59
CA MET A 114 19.88 -19.38 6.77
C MET A 114 20.31 -19.27 5.30
N GLN A 115 19.74 -20.10 4.43
CA GLN A 115 19.85 -19.94 2.98
C GLN A 115 18.59 -19.21 2.49
N PHE A 116 18.79 -17.98 2.05
CA PHE A 116 17.77 -17.15 1.45
C PHE A 116 17.85 -17.27 -0.08
N THR A 117 16.71 -17.45 -0.72
CA THR A 117 16.57 -17.52 -2.17
C THR A 117 15.46 -16.56 -2.60
N ALA A 118 15.77 -15.63 -3.50
CA ALA A 118 14.78 -14.79 -4.17
C ALA A 118 14.73 -15.13 -5.66
N GLU A 119 13.58 -15.60 -6.12
CA GLU A 119 13.32 -15.92 -7.52
C GLU A 119 12.52 -14.78 -8.16
N PHE A 120 12.97 -14.35 -9.33
CA PHE A 120 12.35 -13.32 -10.16
C PHE A 120 11.89 -13.95 -11.50
N PRO A 121 10.67 -14.51 -11.56
CA PRO A 121 10.19 -15.24 -12.73
C PRO A 121 10.19 -14.38 -14.02
N THR A 122 9.87 -13.09 -13.91
CA THR A 122 9.81 -12.15 -15.03
C THR A 122 11.12 -12.06 -15.83
N ILE A 123 12.25 -12.28 -15.17
CA ILE A 123 13.59 -12.19 -15.77
C ILE A 123 14.34 -13.52 -15.76
N GLU A 124 13.69 -14.61 -15.34
CA GLU A 124 14.25 -15.96 -15.20
C GLU A 124 15.55 -15.96 -14.37
N HIS A 125 15.56 -15.19 -13.27
CA HIS A 125 16.74 -15.01 -12.44
C HIS A 125 16.48 -15.42 -11.00
N THR A 126 17.52 -15.94 -10.34
CA THR A 126 17.47 -16.35 -8.94
C THR A 126 18.70 -15.84 -8.20
N GLU A 127 18.48 -15.19 -7.08
CA GLU A 127 19.50 -14.74 -6.15
C GLU A 127 19.54 -15.65 -4.93
N GLU A 128 20.74 -16.11 -4.55
CA GLU A 128 20.95 -16.94 -3.36
C GLU A 128 21.96 -16.30 -2.41
N LEU A 129 21.58 -16.21 -1.14
CA LEU A 129 22.39 -15.60 -0.08
C LEU A 129 22.45 -16.53 1.12
N LYS A 130 23.66 -16.70 1.68
CA LYS A 130 23.85 -17.37 2.96
C LYS A 130 23.94 -16.31 4.05
N ILE A 131 23.07 -16.42 5.05
CA ILE A 131 22.91 -15.45 6.12
C ILE A 131 23.16 -16.19 7.44
N GLU A 132 24.10 -15.69 8.24
CA GLU A 132 24.27 -16.14 9.61
C GLU A 132 23.18 -15.49 10.47
N ILE A 133 22.43 -16.31 11.21
CA ILE A 133 21.42 -15.80 12.14
C ILE A 133 22.16 -15.14 13.30
N LYS A 134 22.20 -13.81 13.34
CA LYS A 134 22.70 -13.06 14.49
C LYS A 134 21.83 -13.38 15.71
N GLN A 135 22.46 -13.49 16.87
CA GLN A 135 21.71 -13.57 18.12
C GLN A 135 20.98 -12.25 18.36
N THR A 136 19.80 -12.35 18.95
CA THR A 136 19.00 -11.19 19.28
C THR A 136 19.71 -10.30 20.30
N GLU A 137 19.97 -9.05 19.92
CA GLU A 137 20.43 -8.03 20.86
C GLU A 137 19.24 -7.34 21.53
N PRO A 138 19.32 -7.05 22.85
CA PRO A 138 18.28 -6.30 23.53
C PRO A 138 18.14 -4.90 22.90
N PRO A 139 16.89 -4.40 22.75
CA PRO A 139 16.67 -3.06 22.21
C PRO A 139 17.35 -2.00 23.07
N SER A 140 17.68 -0.86 22.48
CA SER A 140 18.17 0.28 23.26
C SER A 140 17.03 0.87 24.11
N GLU A 141 17.40 1.44 25.25
CA GLU A 141 16.44 2.10 26.14
C GLU A 141 15.82 3.33 25.48
N GLU A 142 16.60 4.06 24.69
CA GLU A 142 16.13 5.20 23.88
C GLU A 142 15.05 4.79 22.87
N LEU A 143 15.22 3.63 22.21
CA LEU A 143 14.23 3.12 21.26
C LEU A 143 12.94 2.72 21.96
N LEU A 144 13.03 2.01 23.08
CA LEU A 144 11.84 1.62 23.86
C LEU A 144 11.08 2.85 24.36
N ASN A 145 11.78 3.82 24.97
CA ASN A 145 11.17 5.07 25.44
C ASN A 145 10.45 5.81 24.30
N LYS A 146 11.12 5.95 23.15
CA LYS A 146 10.54 6.63 21.98
C LYS A 146 9.26 5.95 21.50
N GLU A 147 9.27 4.63 21.35
CA GLU A 147 8.11 3.89 20.84
C GLU A 147 6.97 3.83 21.88
N ILE A 148 7.26 3.70 23.17
CA ILE A 148 6.26 3.78 24.25
C ILE A 148 5.58 5.16 24.25
N LEU A 149 6.34 6.25 24.20
CA LEU A 149 5.79 7.61 24.16
C LEU A 149 4.89 7.84 22.93
N LYS A 150 5.31 7.32 21.77
CA LYS A 150 4.51 7.39 20.53
C LYS A 150 3.21 6.60 20.67
N ALA A 151 3.28 5.39 21.23
CA ALA A 151 2.14 4.54 21.50
C ALA A 151 1.14 5.22 22.45
N LYS A 152 1.63 5.83 23.56
CA LYS A 152 0.79 6.54 24.53
C LYS A 152 0.02 7.69 23.91
N ARG A 153 0.69 8.55 23.13
CA ARG A 153 0.03 9.66 22.42
C ARG A 153 -1.07 9.18 21.49
N THR A 154 -0.80 8.08 20.79
CA THR A 154 -1.76 7.48 19.87
C THR A 154 -2.94 6.89 20.64
N ALA A 155 -2.69 6.15 21.73
CA ALA A 155 -3.72 5.60 22.61
C ALA A 155 -4.64 6.68 23.18
N GLN A 156 -4.08 7.81 23.63
CA GLN A 156 -4.86 8.97 24.09
C GLN A 156 -5.71 9.57 22.96
N THR A 157 -5.16 9.69 21.75
CA THR A 157 -5.89 10.23 20.59
C THR A 157 -7.11 9.38 20.23
N VAL A 158 -7.01 8.06 20.37
CA VAL A 158 -8.08 7.12 20.04
C VAL A 158 -8.89 6.66 21.26
N ASN A 159 -8.68 7.27 22.43
CA ASN A 159 -9.32 6.93 23.71
C ASN A 159 -9.21 5.43 24.08
N ALA A 160 -8.05 4.83 23.84
CA ALA A 160 -7.74 3.46 24.25
C ALA A 160 -7.16 3.44 25.68
N ASP A 161 -8.01 3.72 26.67
CA ASP A 161 -7.58 3.86 28.08
C ASP A 161 -6.87 2.61 28.61
N ASP A 162 -7.36 1.41 28.27
CA ASP A 162 -6.79 0.14 28.71
C ASP A 162 -5.40 -0.16 28.12
N VAL A 163 -5.09 0.41 26.96
CA VAL A 163 -3.78 0.36 26.32
C VAL A 163 -2.88 1.44 26.94
N SER A 164 -3.41 2.64 27.20
CA SER A 164 -2.68 3.73 27.83
C SER A 164 -2.16 3.34 29.22
N GLU A 165 -2.99 2.75 30.08
CA GLU A 165 -2.60 2.28 31.41
C GLU A 165 -1.47 1.23 31.35
N LYS A 166 -1.53 0.30 30.38
CA LYS A 166 -0.51 -0.74 30.22
C LYS A 166 0.80 -0.18 29.67
N LEU A 167 0.72 0.83 28.80
CA LEU A 167 1.90 1.54 28.31
C LEU A 167 2.57 2.37 29.42
N GLU A 168 1.79 2.96 30.33
CA GLU A 168 2.32 3.62 31.54
C GLU A 168 3.05 2.62 32.43
N ALA A 169 2.47 1.44 32.67
CA ALA A 169 3.14 0.38 33.43
C ALA A 169 4.46 -0.07 32.76
N LEU A 170 4.51 -0.14 31.42
CA LEU A 170 5.75 -0.47 30.68
C LEU A 170 6.80 0.64 30.77
N GLU A 171 6.37 1.91 30.78
CA GLU A 171 7.26 3.06 30.98
C GLU A 171 7.88 3.04 32.38
N GLU A 172 7.06 2.82 33.43
CA GLU A 172 7.55 2.66 34.81
C GLU A 172 8.49 1.45 34.94
N GLN A 173 8.19 0.34 34.28
CA GLN A 173 9.09 -0.82 34.26
C GLN A 173 10.42 -0.48 33.60
N LEU A 174 10.42 0.29 32.51
CA LEU A 174 11.66 0.71 31.83
C LEU A 174 12.50 1.64 32.71
N GLU A 175 11.87 2.55 33.46
CA GLU A 175 12.56 3.44 34.39
C GLU A 175 13.15 2.71 35.62
N ASN A 176 12.44 1.67 36.10
CA ASN A 176 12.85 0.87 37.25
C ASN A 176 13.86 -0.24 36.89
N GLU A 177 13.68 -0.91 35.75
CA GLU A 177 14.57 -1.95 35.23
C GLU A 177 15.66 -1.34 34.34
N LYS A 178 16.54 -0.53 34.95
CA LYS A 178 17.68 0.10 34.26
C LYS A 178 18.72 -0.93 33.78
N GLY A 179 18.49 -1.55 32.63
CA GLY A 179 19.59 -2.06 31.80
C GLY A 179 19.76 -3.58 31.69
N SER A 180 18.91 -4.42 32.28
CA SER A 180 19.04 -5.87 32.05
C SER A 180 18.54 -6.25 30.65
N ALA A 181 19.32 -7.07 29.92
CA ALA A 181 18.95 -7.50 28.58
C ALA A 181 17.59 -8.26 28.56
N ASP A 182 17.35 -9.08 29.58
CA ASP A 182 16.10 -9.84 29.74
C ASP A 182 14.89 -8.93 30.04
N GLY A 183 15.06 -7.91 30.89
CA GLY A 183 14.02 -6.92 31.17
C GLY A 183 13.61 -6.12 29.94
N LYS A 184 14.60 -5.64 29.16
CA LYS A 184 14.34 -4.93 27.89
C LYS A 184 13.61 -5.80 26.87
N MET A 185 13.91 -7.10 26.82
CA MET A 185 13.16 -8.04 25.97
C MET A 185 11.71 -8.21 26.43
N LYS A 186 11.46 -8.34 27.73
CA LYS A 186 10.11 -8.43 28.28
C LYS A 186 9.29 -7.16 28.00
N ILE A 187 9.90 -5.99 28.16
CA ILE A 187 9.27 -4.70 27.85
C ILE A 187 8.94 -4.62 26.37
N LEU A 188 9.85 -5.06 25.48
CA LEU A 188 9.60 -5.09 24.04
C LEU A 188 8.42 -6.01 23.68
N ASP A 189 8.34 -7.20 24.28
CA ASP A 189 7.22 -8.13 24.06
C ASP A 189 5.89 -7.58 24.59
N GLY A 190 5.91 -6.90 25.75
CA GLY A 190 4.77 -6.17 26.28
C GLY A 190 4.32 -5.05 25.34
N LEU A 191 5.27 -4.22 24.87
CA LEU A 191 5.02 -3.14 23.93
C LEU A 191 4.41 -3.65 22.62
N ARG A 192 4.94 -4.75 22.04
CA ARG A 192 4.36 -5.39 20.84
C ARG A 192 2.90 -5.76 21.05
N LYS A 193 2.58 -6.36 22.20
CA LYS A 193 1.21 -6.77 22.54
C LYS A 193 0.26 -5.58 22.65
N GLU A 194 0.69 -4.50 23.27
CA GLU A 194 -0.12 -3.29 23.41
C GLU A 194 -0.27 -2.53 22.09
N LEU A 195 0.77 -2.49 21.26
CA LEU A 195 0.70 -1.90 19.91
C LEU A 195 -0.25 -2.67 18.98
N LEU A 196 -0.34 -3.99 19.09
CA LEU A 196 -1.33 -4.78 18.34
C LEU A 196 -2.77 -4.42 18.72
N LYS A 197 -3.04 -4.22 20.02
CA LYS A 197 -4.36 -3.75 20.47
C LYS A 197 -4.63 -2.31 20.04
N LEU A 198 -3.60 -1.46 20.10
CA LEU A 198 -3.68 -0.08 19.68
C LEU A 198 -4.05 0.04 18.20
N ASP A 199 -3.46 -0.77 17.33
CA ASP A 199 -3.83 -0.81 15.90
C ASP A 199 -5.32 -1.17 15.72
N GLY A 200 -5.83 -2.13 16.49
CA GLY A 200 -7.26 -2.46 16.51
C GLY A 200 -8.14 -1.30 16.99
N ALA A 201 -7.70 -0.57 18.01
CA ALA A 201 -8.39 0.61 18.52
C ALA A 201 -8.35 1.78 17.52
N GLU A 202 -7.21 2.02 16.87
CA GLU A 202 -7.06 3.01 15.79
C GLU A 202 -8.01 2.71 14.63
N LYS A 203 -8.04 1.46 14.16
CA LYS A 203 -8.97 1.02 13.11
C LYS A 203 -10.43 1.24 13.53
N SER A 204 -10.77 0.88 14.76
CA SER A 204 -12.12 1.05 15.30
C SER A 204 -12.52 2.52 15.44
N ALA A 205 -11.58 3.40 15.78
CA ALA A 205 -11.80 4.83 15.88
C ALA A 205 -11.93 5.52 14.50
N GLN A 206 -11.20 5.03 13.49
CA GLN A 206 -11.27 5.55 12.12
C GLN A 206 -12.51 5.08 11.36
N TYR A 207 -13.00 3.88 11.68
CA TYR A 207 -14.05 3.24 10.91
C TYR A 207 -15.35 4.06 10.78
N PRO A 208 -15.88 4.71 11.83
CA PRO A 208 -17.12 5.50 11.71
C PRO A 208 -17.05 6.58 10.63
N GLN A 209 -15.91 7.28 10.53
CA GLN A 209 -15.70 8.31 9.51
C GLN A 209 -15.67 7.69 8.10
N VAL A 210 -14.93 6.59 7.92
CA VAL A 210 -14.86 5.89 6.63
C VAL A 210 -16.21 5.28 6.24
N GLU A 211 -16.99 4.79 7.21
CA GLU A 211 -18.34 4.28 7.00
C GLU A 211 -19.30 5.40 6.54
N GLU A 212 -19.21 6.59 7.14
CA GLU A 212 -19.97 7.77 6.74
C GLU A 212 -19.60 8.21 5.33
N GLU A 213 -18.31 8.37 5.04
CA GLU A 213 -17.80 8.74 3.71
C GLU A 213 -18.26 7.75 2.62
N LEU A 214 -18.24 6.44 2.90
CA LEU A 214 -18.73 5.42 1.95
C LEU A 214 -20.24 5.54 1.70
N LYS A 215 -21.03 5.77 2.74
CA LYS A 215 -22.49 5.93 2.62
C LYS A 215 -22.84 7.21 1.87
N GLU A 216 -22.15 8.31 2.16
CA GLU A 216 -22.33 9.59 1.48
C GLU A 216 -21.98 9.47 0.00
N ALA A 217 -20.80 8.93 -0.34
CA ALA A 217 -20.39 8.75 -1.73
C ALA A 217 -21.41 7.91 -2.53
N PHE A 218 -21.90 6.82 -1.94
CA PHE A 218 -22.90 5.98 -2.60
C PHE A 218 -24.26 6.70 -2.75
N PHE A 219 -24.70 7.42 -1.71
CA PHE A 219 -25.94 8.20 -1.75
C PHE A 219 -25.90 9.31 -2.79
N GLU A 220 -24.78 10.04 -2.88
CA GLU A 220 -24.60 11.10 -3.88
C GLU A 220 -24.67 10.57 -5.31
N LEU A 221 -24.06 9.40 -5.57
CA LEU A 221 -24.14 8.74 -6.87
C LEU A 221 -25.58 8.31 -7.19
N GLU A 222 -26.32 7.76 -6.22
CA GLU A 222 -27.73 7.40 -6.38
C GLU A 222 -28.60 8.61 -6.72
N ASP A 223 -28.47 9.69 -5.95
CA ASP A 223 -29.20 10.95 -6.15
C ASP A 223 -28.83 11.60 -7.50
N LEU A 224 -27.56 11.57 -7.92
CA LEU A 224 -27.14 12.04 -9.23
C LEU A 224 -27.85 11.28 -10.34
N ILE A 225 -27.83 9.94 -10.30
CA ILE A 225 -28.47 9.10 -11.32
C ILE A 225 -29.98 9.35 -11.38
N GLU A 226 -30.63 9.53 -10.23
CA GLU A 226 -32.06 9.88 -10.17
C GLU A 226 -32.34 11.25 -10.80
N LYS A 227 -31.53 12.27 -10.48
CA LYS A 227 -31.64 13.61 -11.08
C LYS A 227 -31.45 13.58 -12.60
N ILE A 228 -30.52 12.77 -13.10
CA ILE A 228 -30.30 12.60 -14.54
C ILE A 228 -31.57 12.06 -15.22
N LYS A 229 -32.20 11.02 -14.64
CA LYS A 229 -33.46 10.45 -15.16
C LYS A 229 -34.60 11.47 -15.14
N ASN A 230 -34.79 12.13 -14.00
CA ASN A 230 -35.91 13.07 -13.81
C ASN A 230 -35.81 14.30 -14.73
N ASN A 231 -34.59 14.73 -15.06
CA ASN A 231 -34.35 15.87 -15.94
C ASN A 231 -34.21 15.49 -17.43
N GLY A 232 -34.30 14.20 -17.78
CA GLY A 232 -34.13 13.74 -19.17
C GLY A 232 -32.73 13.99 -19.74
N ALA A 233 -31.71 14.01 -18.88
CA ALA A 233 -30.31 14.26 -19.26
C ALA A 233 -29.54 12.98 -19.63
N ASP A 234 -30.27 11.90 -19.97
CA ASP A 234 -29.77 10.55 -20.18
C ASP A 234 -29.53 10.20 -21.66
N GLU A 235 -29.75 11.13 -22.60
CA GLU A 235 -29.69 10.89 -24.06
C GLU A 235 -28.40 10.19 -24.53
N ASN A 236 -27.26 10.45 -23.88
CA ASN A 236 -25.96 9.89 -24.22
C ASN A 236 -25.42 8.89 -23.18
N LEU A 237 -26.28 8.41 -22.26
CA LEU A 237 -25.89 7.52 -21.17
C LEU A 237 -26.52 6.13 -21.32
N ASN A 238 -25.75 5.09 -20.99
CA ASN A 238 -26.27 3.73 -20.93
C ASN A 238 -26.95 3.48 -19.58
N MET A 239 -28.18 3.96 -19.42
CA MET A 239 -28.91 3.90 -18.14
C MET A 239 -29.07 2.47 -17.60
N LYS A 240 -29.27 1.47 -18.48
CA LYS A 240 -29.38 0.07 -18.07
C LYS A 240 -28.09 -0.45 -17.43
N GLN A 241 -26.93 -0.07 -17.99
CA GLN A 241 -25.63 -0.44 -17.43
C GLN A 241 -25.37 0.28 -16.10
N LEU A 242 -25.75 1.57 -16.00
CA LEU A 242 -25.64 2.32 -14.75
C LEU A 242 -26.48 1.72 -13.63
N GLU A 243 -27.73 1.32 -13.90
CA GLU A 243 -28.58 0.63 -12.92
C GLU A 243 -27.98 -0.72 -12.46
N THR A 244 -27.31 -1.43 -13.37
CA THR A 244 -26.60 -2.68 -13.04
C THR A 244 -25.44 -2.40 -12.09
N HIS A 245 -24.57 -1.44 -12.43
CA HIS A 245 -23.45 -1.01 -11.59
C HIS A 245 -23.91 -0.53 -10.22
N LEU A 246 -25.00 0.23 -10.16
CA LEU A 246 -25.57 0.71 -8.89
C LEU A 246 -26.00 -0.45 -7.98
N THR A 247 -26.62 -1.48 -8.56
CA THR A 247 -27.05 -2.68 -7.83
C THR A 247 -25.85 -3.47 -7.30
N GLU A 248 -24.76 -3.54 -8.07
CA GLU A 248 -23.51 -4.18 -7.65
C GLU A 248 -22.80 -3.39 -6.54
N PHE A 249 -22.70 -2.07 -6.68
CA PHE A 249 -22.17 -1.20 -5.64
C PHE A 249 -22.96 -1.31 -4.35
N ARG A 250 -24.29 -1.30 -4.40
CA ARG A 250 -25.12 -1.47 -3.20
C ARG A 250 -24.78 -2.74 -2.43
N LYS A 251 -24.65 -3.87 -3.12
CA LYS A 251 -24.27 -5.16 -2.49
C LYS A 251 -22.87 -5.11 -1.89
N ARG A 252 -21.91 -4.50 -2.60
CA ARG A 252 -20.53 -4.35 -2.11
C ARG A 252 -20.49 -3.44 -0.89
N VAL A 253 -21.15 -2.28 -0.92
CA VAL A 253 -21.28 -1.35 0.21
C VAL A 253 -21.87 -2.05 1.43
N GLU A 254 -23.00 -2.78 1.28
CA GLU A 254 -23.61 -3.53 2.38
C GLU A 254 -22.66 -4.58 2.97
N HIS A 255 -21.95 -5.32 2.11
CA HIS A 255 -20.98 -6.33 2.55
C HIS A 255 -19.79 -5.70 3.28
N THR A 256 -19.20 -4.65 2.71
CA THR A 256 -18.07 -3.93 3.29
C THR A 256 -18.42 -3.30 4.63
N ILE A 257 -19.62 -2.72 4.75
CA ILE A 257 -20.10 -2.14 6.02
C ILE A 257 -20.24 -3.22 7.09
N LYS A 258 -20.79 -4.39 6.71
CA LYS A 258 -20.96 -5.52 7.62
C LYS A 258 -19.61 -6.06 8.12
N ASP A 259 -18.63 -6.14 7.24
CA ASP A 259 -17.33 -6.74 7.52
C ASP A 259 -16.33 -5.73 8.13
N LYS A 260 -16.71 -4.45 8.20
CA LYS A 260 -15.88 -3.34 8.68
C LYS A 260 -14.51 -3.24 8.01
N ASN A 261 -14.48 -3.54 6.71
CA ASN A 261 -13.24 -3.59 5.95
C ASN A 261 -12.86 -2.18 5.46
N ILE A 262 -12.02 -1.48 6.22
CA ILE A 262 -11.59 -0.09 5.92
C ILE A 262 -10.98 0.05 4.52
N LYS A 263 -10.17 -0.92 4.07
CA LYS A 263 -9.57 -0.84 2.74
C LYS A 263 -10.62 -0.95 1.65
N GLU A 264 -11.45 -1.98 1.72
CA GLU A 264 -12.48 -2.18 0.71
C GLU A 264 -13.45 -1.00 0.68
N ALA A 265 -13.72 -0.38 1.83
CA ALA A 265 -14.50 0.86 1.90
C ALA A 265 -13.80 2.01 1.17
N LYS A 266 -12.51 2.25 1.42
CA LYS A 266 -11.72 3.28 0.72
C LYS A 266 -11.61 3.03 -0.78
N ASP A 267 -11.40 1.78 -1.20
CA ASP A 267 -11.34 1.40 -2.61
C ASP A 267 -12.71 1.62 -3.28
N LEU A 268 -13.81 1.23 -2.63
CA LEU A 268 -15.16 1.50 -3.08
C LEU A 268 -15.48 3.01 -3.16
N ILE A 269 -15.09 3.81 -2.18
CA ILE A 269 -15.26 5.27 -2.21
C ILE A 269 -14.60 5.84 -3.47
N ARG A 270 -13.38 5.42 -3.80
CA ARG A 270 -12.69 5.88 -5.02
C ARG A 270 -13.40 5.43 -6.29
N GLU A 271 -13.80 4.16 -6.38
CA GLU A 271 -14.53 3.63 -7.54
C GLU A 271 -15.88 4.35 -7.75
N ILE A 272 -16.64 4.57 -6.68
CA ILE A 272 -17.92 5.29 -6.71
C ILE A 272 -17.70 6.75 -7.10
N GLY A 273 -16.74 7.43 -6.48
CA GLY A 273 -16.41 8.82 -6.77
C GLY A 273 -15.93 9.02 -8.21
N GLN A 274 -15.19 8.06 -8.77
CA GLN A 274 -14.82 8.07 -10.18
C GLN A 274 -16.06 8.00 -11.08
N LEU A 275 -16.98 7.07 -10.82
CA LEU A 275 -18.21 6.99 -11.63
C LEU A 275 -19.08 8.26 -11.49
N ASP A 276 -19.23 8.80 -10.28
CA ASP A 276 -19.95 10.06 -10.04
C ASP A 276 -19.33 11.20 -10.87
N PHE A 277 -18.01 11.34 -10.83
CA PHE A 277 -17.30 12.35 -11.61
C PHE A 277 -17.51 12.17 -13.13
N GLU A 278 -17.41 10.93 -13.62
CA GLU A 278 -17.62 10.62 -15.04
C GLU A 278 -19.03 11.00 -15.49
N LEU A 279 -20.05 10.70 -14.67
CA LEU A 279 -21.43 11.05 -14.95
C LEU A 279 -21.64 12.56 -14.96
N ARG A 280 -21.15 13.30 -13.96
CA ARG A 280 -21.24 14.76 -13.91
C ARG A 280 -20.58 15.41 -15.12
N ASN A 281 -19.41 14.92 -15.51
CA ASN A 281 -18.73 15.43 -16.69
C ASN A 281 -19.55 15.13 -17.95
N ALA A 282 -20.10 13.92 -18.10
CA ALA A 282 -20.92 13.57 -19.27
C ALA A 282 -22.17 14.46 -19.41
N VAL A 283 -22.92 14.67 -18.32
CA VAL A 283 -24.17 15.47 -18.35
C VAL A 283 -23.93 16.97 -18.46
N THR A 284 -22.70 17.43 -18.21
CA THR A 284 -22.28 18.82 -18.45
C THR A 284 -21.63 19.01 -19.83
N GLY A 285 -21.82 18.04 -20.74
CA GLY A 285 -21.26 18.11 -22.10
C GLY A 285 -19.73 18.01 -22.10
N ASN A 286 -19.16 17.25 -21.18
CA ASN A 286 -17.72 17.05 -20.97
C ASN A 286 -16.96 18.35 -20.68
N ALA A 287 -17.58 19.26 -19.93
CA ALA A 287 -17.02 20.58 -19.64
C ALA A 287 -15.66 20.51 -18.92
N MET A 288 -15.45 19.55 -18.03
CA MET A 288 -14.18 19.38 -17.32
C MET A 288 -13.08 18.93 -18.28
N ASP A 289 -13.37 17.98 -19.18
CA ASP A 289 -12.41 17.55 -20.20
C ASP A 289 -12.04 18.72 -21.13
N VAL A 290 -13.01 19.55 -21.51
CA VAL A 290 -12.76 20.75 -22.33
C VAL A 290 -11.89 21.76 -21.58
N GLN A 291 -12.16 22.02 -20.30
CA GLN A 291 -11.34 22.93 -19.49
C GLN A 291 -9.91 22.41 -19.35
N TYR A 292 -9.76 21.12 -19.07
CA TYR A 292 -8.45 20.51 -18.92
C TYR A 292 -7.64 20.55 -20.22
N LEU A 293 -8.30 20.31 -21.35
CA LEU A 293 -7.69 20.46 -22.67
C LEU A 293 -7.22 21.90 -22.94
N ARG A 294 -8.01 22.91 -22.54
CA ARG A 294 -7.62 24.33 -22.68
C ARG A 294 -6.43 24.67 -21.79
N HIS A 295 -6.41 24.17 -20.55
CA HIS A 295 -5.29 24.35 -19.64
C HIS A 295 -3.99 23.77 -20.22
N ILE A 296 -4.02 22.53 -20.73
CA ILE A 296 -2.86 21.93 -21.40
C ILE A 296 -2.40 22.78 -22.60
N ASN A 297 -3.34 23.41 -23.33
CA ASN A 297 -3.00 24.27 -24.45
C ASN A 297 -2.31 25.57 -24.04
N GLU A 298 -2.79 26.20 -22.96
CA GLU A 298 -2.19 27.41 -22.39
C GLU A 298 -0.78 27.12 -21.87
N GLU A 299 -0.61 26.00 -21.17
CA GLU A 299 0.67 25.58 -20.59
C GLU A 299 1.51 24.71 -21.54
N PHE A 300 1.18 24.63 -22.83
CA PHE A 300 1.78 23.66 -23.73
C PHE A 300 3.32 23.72 -23.77
N SER A 301 3.90 24.91 -23.68
CA SER A 301 5.35 25.11 -23.71
C SER A 301 6.08 24.73 -22.42
N THR A 302 5.36 24.48 -21.31
CA THR A 302 5.98 24.12 -20.02
C THR A 302 6.26 22.63 -19.91
N TYR A 303 5.61 21.80 -20.73
CA TYR A 303 5.80 20.35 -20.77
C TYR A 303 6.94 19.90 -21.70
N HIS A 304 7.73 18.93 -21.25
CA HIS A 304 8.81 18.33 -22.05
C HIS A 304 8.33 17.14 -22.86
N TRP A 305 7.38 17.36 -23.78
CA TRP A 305 6.72 16.33 -24.57
C TRP A 305 7.67 15.27 -25.17
N LYS A 306 7.28 13.99 -25.06
CA LYS A 306 7.91 12.86 -25.77
C LYS A 306 7.82 13.04 -27.30
N ASP A 307 6.72 13.61 -27.76
CA ASP A 307 6.50 14.02 -29.16
C ASP A 307 5.62 15.29 -29.19
N ALA A 308 6.27 16.46 -29.26
CA ALA A 308 5.59 17.75 -29.24
C ALA A 308 4.69 17.97 -30.47
N ASN A 309 5.09 17.45 -31.64
CA ASN A 309 4.32 17.63 -32.87
C ASN A 309 2.99 16.85 -32.79
N LYS A 310 3.06 15.58 -32.36
CA LYS A 310 1.87 14.76 -32.16
C LYS A 310 0.98 15.30 -31.03
N ALA A 311 1.57 15.76 -29.93
CA ALA A 311 0.82 16.38 -28.84
C ALA A 311 0.05 17.61 -29.32
N ARG A 312 0.70 18.49 -30.11
CA ARG A 312 0.05 19.69 -30.68
C ARG A 312 -1.06 19.33 -31.67
N GLN A 313 -0.87 18.29 -32.49
CA GLN A 313 -1.91 17.80 -33.41
C GLN A 313 -3.15 17.31 -32.65
N LEU A 314 -2.96 16.46 -31.64
CA LEU A 314 -4.05 15.95 -30.79
C LEU A 314 -4.77 17.07 -30.05
N LEU A 315 -4.02 18.04 -29.53
CA LEU A 315 -4.57 19.20 -28.84
C LEU A 315 -5.46 20.05 -29.77
N ASN A 316 -4.97 20.34 -30.98
CA ASN A 316 -5.76 21.06 -31.99
C ASN A 316 -7.02 20.30 -32.39
N GLN A 317 -6.93 18.97 -32.54
CA GLN A 317 -8.07 18.11 -32.80
C GLN A 317 -9.10 18.20 -31.68
N GLY A 318 -8.69 18.07 -30.42
CA GLY A 318 -9.57 18.18 -29.26
C GLY A 318 -10.23 19.56 -29.15
N LEU A 319 -9.48 20.64 -29.42
CA LEU A 319 -10.01 22.01 -29.35
C LEU A 319 -11.05 22.23 -30.45
N GLN A 320 -10.81 21.70 -31.65
CA GLN A 320 -11.78 21.74 -32.74
C GLN A 320 -13.04 20.94 -32.40
N MET A 321 -12.90 19.77 -31.76
CA MET A 321 -14.04 18.98 -31.27
C MET A 321 -14.88 19.77 -30.26
N ALA A 322 -14.22 20.48 -29.33
CA ALA A 322 -14.88 21.34 -28.35
C ALA A 322 -15.61 22.51 -29.03
N THR A 323 -14.99 23.19 -30.00
CA THR A 323 -15.62 24.28 -30.77
C THR A 323 -16.84 23.81 -31.55
N ASN A 324 -16.81 22.59 -32.08
CA ASN A 324 -17.91 22.00 -32.85
C ASN A 324 -19.02 21.39 -31.96
N GLY A 325 -18.89 21.44 -30.63
CA GLY A 325 -19.85 20.84 -29.70
C GLY A 325 -19.83 19.30 -29.66
N ASN A 326 -18.85 18.66 -30.31
CA ASN A 326 -18.69 17.20 -30.31
C ASN A 326 -17.72 16.77 -29.22
N THR A 327 -18.14 16.87 -27.96
CA THR A 327 -17.22 16.74 -26.82
C THR A 327 -17.03 15.31 -26.32
N SER A 328 -17.85 14.36 -26.77
CA SER A 328 -17.84 12.96 -26.30
C SER A 328 -16.51 12.22 -26.53
N GLY A 329 -15.75 12.60 -27.55
CA GLY A 329 -14.44 11.99 -27.84
C GLY A 329 -13.24 12.71 -27.23
N ILE A 330 -13.43 13.84 -26.53
CA ILE A 330 -12.31 14.65 -26.00
C ILE A 330 -11.50 13.86 -24.97
N ARG A 331 -12.14 13.03 -24.14
CA ARG A 331 -11.45 12.18 -23.18
C ARG A 331 -10.42 11.24 -23.82
N ASN A 332 -10.77 10.61 -24.93
CA ASN A 332 -9.84 9.74 -25.67
C ASN A 332 -8.66 10.52 -26.26
N VAL A 333 -8.87 11.78 -26.62
CA VAL A 333 -7.80 12.68 -27.08
C VAL A 333 -6.90 13.07 -25.91
N LEU A 334 -7.47 13.42 -24.75
CA LEU A 334 -6.71 13.74 -23.53
C LEU A 334 -5.83 12.59 -23.06
N ILE A 335 -6.34 11.35 -23.03
CA ILE A 335 -5.56 10.16 -22.67
C ILE A 335 -4.31 10.04 -23.57
N GLN A 336 -4.46 10.26 -24.87
CA GLN A 336 -3.34 10.22 -25.81
C GLN A 336 -2.35 11.36 -25.59
N ILE A 337 -2.83 12.58 -25.30
CA ILE A 337 -1.98 13.73 -24.97
C ILE A 337 -1.17 13.44 -23.70
N ILE A 338 -1.80 12.97 -22.62
CA ILE A 338 -1.14 12.63 -21.36
C ILE A 338 -0.10 11.51 -21.58
N GLY A 339 -0.39 10.54 -22.45
CA GLY A 339 0.57 9.50 -22.84
C GLY A 339 1.88 10.04 -23.43
N LEU A 340 1.84 11.23 -24.03
CA LEU A 340 3.00 11.92 -24.60
C LEU A 340 3.73 12.81 -23.60
N MET A 341 3.24 12.98 -22.37
CA MET A 341 3.98 13.68 -21.30
C MET A 341 5.07 12.77 -20.72
N PRO A 342 6.21 13.33 -20.27
CA PRO A 342 7.16 12.66 -19.40
C PRO A 342 6.50 12.11 -18.14
N ASP A 343 6.96 10.98 -17.64
CA ASP A 343 6.30 10.29 -16.52
C ASP A 343 6.37 11.11 -15.21
N ASN A 344 7.37 11.99 -15.06
CA ASN A 344 7.50 12.93 -13.94
C ASN A 344 6.61 14.18 -14.06
N GLU A 345 6.00 14.41 -15.23
CA GLU A 345 5.15 15.58 -15.53
C GLU A 345 3.69 15.20 -15.74
N LYS A 346 3.38 13.90 -15.75
CA LYS A 346 2.00 13.42 -15.78
C LYS A 346 1.27 13.83 -14.50
N PRO A 347 -0.04 14.15 -14.58
CA PRO A 347 -0.88 14.29 -13.41
C PRO A 347 -0.81 13.02 -12.56
N LYS A 348 -0.54 13.19 -11.26
CA LYS A 348 -0.47 12.06 -10.30
C LYS A 348 -1.85 11.55 -9.90
N GLU A 349 -2.87 12.37 -10.07
CA GLU A 349 -4.26 11.97 -10.10
C GLU A 349 -4.67 11.97 -11.57
N THR A 350 -4.58 10.81 -12.21
CA THR A 350 -5.06 10.67 -13.59
C THR A 350 -6.58 10.70 -13.61
N LEU A 351 -7.13 11.31 -14.65
CA LEU A 351 -8.52 11.08 -15.04
C LEU A 351 -8.64 9.61 -15.48
N GLY A 352 -8.94 8.73 -14.52
CA GLY A 352 -9.03 7.29 -14.71
C GLY A 352 -8.45 6.51 -13.54
#